data_AF-A0A2C9UFS6-F1
#
_entry.id   AF-A0A2C9UFS6-F1
#
_cell.length_a   1.000
_cell.length_b   1.000
_cell.length_c   1.000
_cell.angle_alpha   90.00
_cell.angle_beta   90.00
_cell.angle_gamma   90.00
#
_symmetry.space_group_name_H-M   'P 1'
#
loop_
_entity.id
_entity.type
_entity.pdbx_description
1 polymer ?
#
loop_
_entity_poly.entity_id
_entity_poly.type
_entity_poly.pdbx_seq_one_letter_code
_entity_poly.pdbx_strand_id
1 'polypeptide(L)'
;MEALKGSFMSSLKIPSTPARLHKTQFLNFQFCSIPTSFLKSIQRDTSRSKLFTTLSSSPVSTEPIDPTDSLPETDTQEEKFDWFSQWYPVMPVCDLDKRVPHAKRVIGFDVVVWWDRNESSWKVFDDACPHRLAPLSEGRIDQWGRLQCVYHGWCFNGSGDCKFIPQAPPDGPPVHTFKKACVAAYPSTVQNGILWFWPNTNPEYKDILSKKKPPYFPELDDPSYVKPMANREFPFGYEILIENLVDPSHHFIPFSSVICKNKLDREGGAPIDISIEKLDKNGFQATRNGGNSKFMAPCTYYSAVSPPTSVSSSGNSKEPSSNVPQRKVLLIFYCIPVSPGKSRLIFTFPRNFGVWIDKIIPRWVFHLGQNLVLDSDLYLLHIEEHKIMEVGPSNWQKACFVPTKSDAQVVAFRKWLKKYSDCQINWGEKFSGGLPPTPPKEQLMDRYWSHVVNCSSCRVAYKGLNALEVVLQVMAIVSIGIVAATKQNVLSAVTRTALVLMAVLCFAASRWLAHFIYKNFHFHDYNHALL
;
A
#
# COMPACT_ATOMS: atom_id res chain seq x y z
N MET A 1 19.94 21.59 58.68
CA MET A 1 18.95 20.87 59.50
C MET A 1 18.71 19.53 58.82
N GLU A 2 19.52 18.48 59.01
CA GLU A 2 19.75 17.74 60.27
C GLU A 2 18.50 17.72 61.16
N ALA A 3 18.05 16.63 61.74
CA ALA A 3 18.23 15.18 61.63
C ALA A 3 17.31 14.66 62.75
N LEU A 4 16.66 13.50 62.60
CA LEU A 4 16.49 12.58 63.73
C LEU A 4 16.11 11.19 63.22
N LYS A 5 16.98 10.24 63.56
CA LYS A 5 16.95 8.80 63.33
C LYS A 5 16.34 8.09 64.54
N GLY A 6 15.89 6.85 64.30
CA GLY A 6 15.85 5.75 65.28
C GLY A 6 14.78 4.71 64.91
N SER A 7 15.11 3.57 64.28
CA SER A 7 15.62 2.31 64.89
C SER A 7 14.46 1.37 65.32
N PHE A 8 14.34 0.06 65.05
CA PHE A 8 15.14 -0.98 64.38
C PHE A 8 14.22 -2.23 64.12
N MET A 9 14.51 -2.97 63.04
CA MET A 9 14.39 -4.44 62.79
C MET A 9 13.16 -5.28 63.24
N SER A 10 12.55 -5.98 62.28
CA SER A 10 12.59 -7.45 62.24
C SER A 10 12.43 -7.99 60.81
N SER A 11 13.27 -8.97 60.45
CA SER A 11 13.37 -9.57 59.13
C SER A 11 12.27 -10.62 58.90
N LEU A 12 11.61 -10.57 57.74
CA LEU A 12 10.90 -11.70 57.18
C LEU A 12 11.47 -12.01 55.80
N LYS A 13 12.22 -13.12 55.73
CA LYS A 13 12.73 -13.72 54.50
C LYS A 13 11.54 -14.25 53.70
N ILE A 14 11.38 -13.78 52.46
CA ILE A 14 10.48 -14.37 51.46
C ILE A 14 11.36 -15.13 50.44
N PRO A 15 11.10 -16.42 50.18
CA PRO A 15 11.88 -17.19 49.22
C PRO A 15 11.54 -16.78 47.79
N SER A 16 12.57 -16.45 47.01
CA SER A 16 12.49 -16.22 45.57
C SER A 16 12.43 -17.55 44.82
N THR A 17 11.25 -17.90 44.31
CA THR A 17 11.09 -18.89 43.24
C THR A 17 10.52 -18.18 42.02
N PRO A 18 11.19 -18.20 40.84
CA PRO A 18 10.57 -17.68 39.62
C PRO A 18 9.57 -18.73 39.11
N ALA A 19 8.29 -18.51 39.40
CA ALA A 19 7.21 -19.24 38.74
C ALA A 19 7.20 -18.86 37.26
N ARG A 20 7.47 -19.85 36.41
CA ARG A 20 7.36 -19.78 34.95
C ARG A 20 5.89 -19.52 34.59
N LEU A 21 5.51 -18.25 34.42
CA LEU A 21 4.21 -17.93 33.83
C LEU A 21 4.23 -18.34 32.36
N HIS A 22 3.42 -19.34 32.03
CA HIS A 22 3.13 -19.72 30.64
C HIS A 22 2.60 -18.50 29.89
N LYS A 23 3.35 -18.08 28.87
CA LYS A 23 2.95 -17.05 27.90
C LYS A 23 1.65 -17.52 27.24
N THR A 24 0.54 -16.86 27.56
CA THR A 24 -0.74 -17.02 26.88
C THR A 24 -0.54 -16.78 25.38
N GLN A 25 -0.88 -17.78 24.57
CA GLN A 25 -0.84 -17.72 23.12
C GLN A 25 -1.84 -16.67 22.63
N PHE A 26 -1.35 -15.46 22.35
CA PHE A 26 -2.05 -14.53 21.48
C PHE A 26 -2.02 -15.09 20.06
N LEU A 27 -3.19 -15.09 19.41
CA LEU A 27 -3.40 -15.46 18.01
C LEU A 27 -2.57 -14.53 17.09
N ASN A 28 -1.32 -14.92 16.84
CA ASN A 28 -0.53 -14.43 15.72
C ASN A 28 -1.12 -15.04 14.46
N PHE A 29 -1.96 -14.28 13.74
CA PHE A 29 -2.31 -14.60 12.37
C PHE A 29 -1.10 -14.35 11.47
N GLN A 30 -0.13 -15.28 11.53
CA GLN A 30 0.88 -15.43 10.49
C GLN A 30 0.19 -15.92 9.22
N PHE A 31 0.47 -15.26 8.11
CA PHE A 31 0.14 -15.76 6.78
C PHE A 31 0.71 -17.18 6.63
N CYS A 32 -0.19 -18.16 6.56
CA CYS A 32 0.02 -19.53 6.07
C CYS A 32 1.43 -20.13 6.30
N SER A 33 1.78 -20.42 7.55
CA SER A 33 2.86 -21.36 7.89
C SER A 33 2.26 -22.78 8.03
N ILE A 34 2.72 -23.71 7.18
CA ILE A 34 2.42 -25.15 7.28
C ILE A 34 3.02 -25.67 8.61
N PRO A 35 2.32 -26.50 9.41
CA PRO A 35 2.83 -26.94 10.70
C PRO A 35 3.87 -28.05 10.52
N THR A 36 5.14 -27.75 10.80
CA THR A 36 6.21 -28.76 10.94
C THR A 36 6.27 -29.24 12.39
N SER A 37 5.32 -30.07 12.78
CA SER A 37 5.53 -30.98 13.90
C SER A 37 6.14 -32.25 13.33
N PHE A 38 7.44 -32.48 13.45
CA PHE A 38 8.08 -33.80 13.61
C PHE A 38 9.61 -33.62 13.59
N LEU A 39 10.22 -33.88 14.75
CA LEU A 39 11.59 -34.38 15.02
C LEU A 39 12.23 -33.65 16.21
N LYS A 40 12.03 -34.25 17.38
CA LYS A 40 12.91 -34.13 18.55
C LYS A 40 14.09 -35.08 18.38
N SER A 41 15.17 -34.76 19.11
CA SER A 41 16.43 -35.50 19.28
C SER A 41 17.43 -35.15 18.17
N ILE A 42 18.62 -34.59 18.45
CA ILE A 42 19.69 -35.25 19.21
C ILE A 42 20.63 -34.21 19.86
N GLN A 43 21.04 -34.56 21.08
CA GLN A 43 22.19 -34.19 21.93
C GLN A 43 22.94 -32.85 21.77
N ARG A 44 23.00 -32.18 22.94
CA ARG A 44 24.10 -31.33 23.42
C ARG A 44 25.46 -31.92 23.04
N ASP A 45 26.32 -31.08 22.47
CA ASP A 45 27.72 -31.14 22.84
C ASP A 45 28.25 -29.74 23.14
N THR A 46 28.80 -29.59 24.33
CA THR A 46 29.43 -28.38 24.84
C THR A 46 30.90 -28.44 24.47
N SER A 47 31.38 -27.51 23.64
CA SER A 47 32.82 -27.34 23.47
C SER A 47 33.19 -25.87 23.32
N ARG A 48 34.32 -25.57 23.94
CA ARG A 48 34.86 -24.28 24.35
C ARG A 48 35.22 -23.38 23.17
N SER A 49 35.01 -22.09 23.39
CA SER A 49 35.61 -20.98 22.66
C SER A 49 37.11 -21.18 22.44
N LYS A 50 37.57 -21.01 21.20
CA LYS A 50 38.92 -20.57 20.89
C LYS A 50 38.84 -19.44 19.89
N LEU A 51 39.34 -18.28 20.30
CA LEU A 51 39.76 -17.20 19.41
C LEU A 51 40.71 -17.79 18.37
N PHE A 52 40.45 -17.53 17.09
CA PHE A 52 41.47 -17.66 16.07
C PHE A 52 41.68 -16.32 15.37
N THR A 53 42.95 -15.95 15.48
CA THR A 53 43.66 -14.80 14.95
C THR A 53 43.55 -14.74 13.42
N THR A 54 43.51 -13.51 12.94
CA THR A 54 43.65 -13.02 11.58
C THR A 54 44.58 -13.87 10.70
N LEU A 55 44.05 -14.39 9.59
CA LEU A 55 44.84 -14.83 8.45
C LEU A 55 44.49 -13.94 7.25
N SER A 56 45.53 -13.25 6.81
CA SER A 56 45.60 -12.44 5.60
C SER A 56 45.22 -13.26 4.37
N SER A 57 44.30 -12.75 3.55
CA SER A 57 44.04 -13.25 2.20
C SER A 57 44.16 -12.10 1.21
N SER A 58 44.98 -12.34 0.19
CA SER A 58 45.46 -11.46 -0.88
C SER A 58 44.40 -10.56 -1.54
N PRO A 59 44.80 -9.42 -2.11
CA PRO A 59 43.89 -8.52 -2.81
C PRO A 59 43.43 -9.18 -4.11
N VAL A 60 42.14 -9.51 -4.20
CA VAL A 60 41.49 -9.70 -5.49
C VAL A 60 41.32 -8.32 -6.09
N SER A 61 42.13 -8.01 -7.12
CA SER A 61 41.95 -6.82 -7.94
C SER A 61 40.50 -6.78 -8.44
N THR A 62 39.74 -5.84 -7.92
CA THR A 62 38.44 -5.48 -8.46
C THR A 62 38.71 -4.22 -9.27
N GLU A 63 39.12 -4.39 -10.53
CA GLU A 63 39.04 -3.29 -11.47
C GLU A 63 37.55 -2.92 -11.65
N PRO A 64 37.20 -1.62 -11.68
CA PRO A 64 35.84 -1.21 -11.96
C PRO A 64 35.51 -1.60 -13.40
N ILE A 65 34.50 -2.45 -13.56
CA ILE A 65 33.87 -2.70 -14.86
C ILE A 65 33.20 -1.39 -15.27
N ASP A 66 33.85 -0.66 -16.17
CA ASP A 66 33.25 0.45 -16.92
C ASP A 66 32.17 -0.13 -17.84
N PRO A 67 30.88 0.22 -17.68
CA PRO A 67 29.83 -0.25 -18.57
C PRO A 67 29.77 0.68 -19.79
N THR A 68 30.82 0.66 -20.60
CA THR A 68 30.80 1.21 -21.97
C THR A 68 30.72 0.06 -22.96
N ASP A 69 29.74 -0.84 -22.78
CA ASP A 69 29.33 -1.78 -23.83
C ASP A 69 28.23 -1.10 -24.66
N SER A 70 28.67 -0.56 -25.79
CA SER A 70 27.86 0.06 -26.83
C SER A 70 27.02 -0.99 -27.57
N LEU A 71 25.73 -1.05 -27.24
CA LEU A 71 24.73 -1.54 -28.18
C LEU A 71 24.53 -0.48 -29.28
N PRO A 72 24.29 -0.87 -30.55
CA PRO A 72 24.23 0.08 -31.65
C PRO A 72 23.08 1.07 -31.48
N GLU A 73 23.43 2.30 -31.12
CA GLU A 73 22.53 3.45 -31.13
C GLU A 73 22.17 3.76 -32.58
N THR A 74 20.97 3.32 -32.97
CA THR A 74 20.33 3.81 -34.20
C THR A 74 19.72 5.15 -33.86
N ASP A 75 20.40 6.21 -34.30
CA ASP A 75 19.97 7.60 -34.25
C ASP A 75 18.66 7.77 -35.04
N THR A 76 17.56 7.55 -34.33
CA THR A 76 16.19 7.84 -34.75
C THR A 76 15.67 8.78 -33.68
N GLN A 77 15.25 9.99 -34.06
CA GLN A 77 14.72 11.04 -33.17
C GLN A 77 14.12 10.44 -31.89
N GLU A 78 14.86 10.54 -30.78
CA GLU A 78 14.58 9.73 -29.59
C GLU A 78 13.17 10.00 -29.07
N GLU A 79 12.33 8.97 -29.12
CA GLU A 79 10.92 9.07 -28.75
C GLU A 79 10.78 9.24 -27.24
N LYS A 80 10.76 10.49 -26.74
CA LYS A 80 10.50 10.81 -25.33
C LYS A 80 9.15 10.25 -24.88
N PHE A 81 9.05 9.88 -23.61
CA PHE A 81 7.81 9.38 -23.01
C PHE A 81 6.85 10.54 -22.72
N ASP A 82 5.70 10.51 -23.39
CA ASP A 82 4.63 11.46 -23.11
C ASP A 82 3.82 10.98 -21.89
N TRP A 83 4.03 11.65 -20.75
CA TRP A 83 3.34 11.43 -19.47
C TRP A 83 1.86 11.82 -19.52
N PHE A 84 1.44 12.71 -20.42
CA PHE A 84 0.05 13.16 -20.50
C PHE A 84 -0.79 12.38 -21.53
N SER A 85 -0.15 11.45 -22.26
CA SER A 85 -0.79 10.52 -23.20
C SER A 85 -0.77 9.07 -22.70
N GLN A 86 -1.13 8.87 -21.42
CA GLN A 86 -1.18 7.55 -20.77
C GLN A 86 -2.44 7.36 -19.93
N TRP A 87 -2.80 6.11 -19.66
CA TRP A 87 -3.83 5.76 -18.68
C TRP A 87 -3.24 5.68 -17.28
N TYR A 88 -3.84 6.40 -16.34
CA TYR A 88 -3.48 6.36 -14.93
C TYR A 88 -4.61 5.77 -14.08
N PRO A 89 -4.30 4.86 -13.15
CA PRO A 89 -5.29 4.36 -12.22
C PRO A 89 -5.57 5.43 -11.15
N VAL A 90 -6.84 5.69 -10.89
CA VAL A 90 -7.28 6.69 -9.91
C VAL A 90 -7.47 6.02 -8.56
N MET A 91 -8.37 5.04 -8.49
CA MET A 91 -8.76 4.31 -7.27
C MET A 91 -9.42 2.95 -7.62
N PRO A 92 -9.36 1.95 -6.72
CA PRO A 92 -10.24 0.79 -6.77
C PRO A 92 -11.71 1.22 -6.66
N VAL A 93 -12.58 0.70 -7.53
CA VAL A 93 -14.01 1.05 -7.52
C VAL A 93 -14.69 0.64 -6.21
N CYS A 94 -14.22 -0.43 -5.57
CA CYS A 94 -14.73 -0.90 -4.28
C CYS A 94 -14.44 0.07 -3.10
N ASP A 95 -13.57 1.07 -3.31
CA ASP A 95 -13.25 2.10 -2.32
C ASP A 95 -13.96 3.44 -2.60
N LEU A 96 -14.66 3.55 -3.73
CA LEU A 96 -15.43 4.73 -4.11
C LEU A 96 -16.90 4.58 -3.69
N ASP A 97 -17.43 5.61 -3.02
CA ASP A 97 -18.85 5.67 -2.61
C ASP A 97 -19.65 6.45 -3.64
N LYS A 98 -20.61 5.81 -4.31
CA LYS A 98 -21.45 6.41 -5.36
C LYS A 98 -22.33 7.58 -4.88
N ARG A 99 -22.43 7.80 -3.58
CA ARG A 99 -23.29 8.84 -3.01
C ARG A 99 -22.61 10.20 -2.93
N VAL A 100 -21.27 10.23 -2.94
CA VAL A 100 -20.48 11.44 -2.71
C VAL A 100 -19.38 11.57 -3.76
N PRO A 101 -18.98 12.79 -4.14
CA PRO A 101 -17.76 13.02 -4.90
C PRO A 101 -16.50 12.69 -4.06
N HIS A 102 -15.38 12.39 -4.73
CA HIS A 102 -14.10 12.06 -4.08
C HIS A 102 -12.96 12.88 -4.70
N ALA A 103 -12.24 13.64 -3.88
CA ALA A 103 -11.03 14.34 -4.28
C ALA A 103 -9.89 13.35 -4.50
N LYS A 104 -9.19 13.44 -5.63
CA LYS A 104 -7.98 12.68 -5.89
C LYS A 104 -6.96 13.53 -6.61
N ARG A 105 -5.69 13.31 -6.31
CA ARG A 105 -4.58 13.81 -7.10
C ARG A 105 -3.89 12.68 -7.83
N VAL A 106 -3.65 12.86 -9.14
CA VAL A 106 -2.91 11.92 -9.99
C VAL A 106 -2.13 12.70 -11.05
N ILE A 107 -0.84 12.38 -11.23
CA ILE A 107 0.11 13.05 -12.12
C ILE A 107 0.05 14.59 -12.00
N GLY A 108 -0.13 15.09 -10.77
CA GLY A 108 -0.23 16.52 -10.51
C GLY A 108 -1.58 17.18 -10.83
N PHE A 109 -2.58 16.43 -11.31
CA PHE A 109 -3.94 16.93 -11.50
C PHE A 109 -4.78 16.68 -10.26
N ASP A 110 -5.38 17.74 -9.72
CA ASP A 110 -6.47 17.65 -8.76
C ASP A 110 -7.77 17.37 -9.52
N VAL A 111 -8.32 16.17 -9.31
CA VAL A 111 -9.51 15.67 -10.00
C VAL A 111 -10.59 15.25 -9.01
N VAL A 112 -11.84 15.47 -9.40
CA VAL A 112 -13.01 14.95 -8.70
C VAL A 112 -13.51 13.69 -9.39
N VAL A 113 -13.62 12.61 -8.62
CA VAL A 113 -14.28 11.37 -9.04
C VAL A 113 -15.70 11.36 -8.50
N TRP A 114 -16.69 11.19 -9.37
CA TRP A 114 -18.09 11.17 -8.95
C TRP A 114 -18.93 10.21 -9.78
N TRP A 115 -20.06 9.78 -9.22
CA TRP A 115 -20.98 8.87 -9.89
C TRP A 115 -22.10 9.65 -10.60
N ASP A 116 -22.08 9.64 -11.92
CA ASP A 116 -23.19 10.16 -12.71
C ASP A 116 -24.36 9.17 -12.66
N ARG A 117 -25.46 9.58 -12.04
CA ARG A 117 -26.66 8.73 -11.92
C ARG A 117 -27.43 8.62 -13.23
N ASN A 118 -27.31 9.61 -14.10
CA ASN A 118 -28.01 9.62 -15.39
C ASN A 118 -27.35 8.66 -16.37
N GLU A 119 -26.01 8.63 -16.38
CA GLU A 119 -25.25 7.71 -17.24
C GLU A 119 -24.85 6.40 -16.55
N SER A 120 -25.13 6.26 -15.25
CA SER A 120 -24.72 5.10 -14.43
C SER A 120 -23.23 4.78 -14.59
N SER A 121 -22.38 5.81 -14.52
CA SER A 121 -20.95 5.68 -14.77
C SER A 121 -20.13 6.59 -13.84
N TRP A 122 -18.89 6.17 -13.55
CA TRP A 122 -17.92 7.03 -12.88
C TRP A 122 -17.37 8.07 -13.86
N LYS A 123 -17.28 9.32 -13.41
CA LYS A 123 -16.73 10.45 -14.16
C LYS A 123 -15.57 11.07 -13.39
N VAL A 124 -14.63 11.63 -14.13
CA VAL A 124 -13.43 12.29 -13.60
C VAL A 124 -13.33 13.69 -14.21
N PHE A 125 -13.48 14.72 -13.39
CA PHE A 125 -13.38 16.12 -13.82
C PHE A 125 -12.22 16.82 -13.12
N ASP A 126 -11.84 18.01 -13.60
CA ASP A 126 -11.06 18.95 -12.79
C ASP A 126 -11.78 19.20 -11.45
N ASP A 127 -11.03 19.17 -10.35
CA ASP A 127 -11.56 19.47 -9.02
C ASP A 127 -11.64 20.98 -8.74
N ALA A 128 -12.12 21.75 -9.71
CA ALA A 128 -12.27 23.19 -9.60
C ALA A 128 -13.50 23.66 -10.35
N CYS A 129 -14.43 24.29 -9.63
CA CYS A 129 -15.61 24.88 -10.25
C CYS A 129 -15.20 26.07 -11.14
N PRO A 130 -15.59 26.12 -12.42
CA PRO A 130 -15.20 27.20 -13.34
C PRO A 130 -15.74 28.58 -12.92
N HIS A 131 -16.69 28.63 -11.99
CA HIS A 131 -17.21 29.89 -11.47
C HIS A 131 -16.20 30.64 -10.58
N ARG A 132 -15.73 30.00 -9.49
CA ARG A 132 -14.83 30.61 -8.48
C ARG A 132 -13.89 29.59 -7.82
N LEU A 133 -13.53 28.54 -8.56
CA LEU A 133 -12.51 27.55 -8.19
C LEU A 133 -12.80 26.73 -6.93
N ALA A 134 -14.03 26.74 -6.43
CA ALA A 134 -14.41 25.87 -5.31
C ALA A 134 -14.21 24.40 -5.70
N PRO A 135 -13.63 23.57 -4.81
CA PRO A 135 -13.46 22.14 -5.08
C PRO A 135 -14.82 21.49 -5.30
N LEU A 136 -14.96 20.80 -6.42
CA LEU A 136 -16.20 20.11 -6.77
C LEU A 136 -16.35 18.81 -5.97
N SER A 137 -15.24 18.27 -5.47
CA SER A 137 -15.17 17.12 -4.56
C SER A 137 -15.85 17.37 -3.22
N GLU A 138 -15.87 18.61 -2.73
CA GLU A 138 -16.64 19.06 -1.56
C GLU A 138 -18.13 19.29 -1.87
N GLY A 139 -18.53 19.07 -3.12
CA GLY A 139 -19.89 19.17 -3.61
C GLY A 139 -20.77 17.98 -3.23
N ARG A 140 -21.82 17.79 -4.03
CA ARG A 140 -22.81 16.71 -3.83
C ARG A 140 -23.39 16.28 -5.16
N ILE A 141 -23.98 15.09 -5.18
CA ILE A 141 -24.82 14.65 -6.31
C ILE A 141 -26.24 15.11 -6.02
N ASP A 142 -26.77 16.00 -6.87
CA ASP A 142 -28.11 16.56 -6.69
C ASP A 142 -29.22 15.53 -6.95
N GLN A 143 -30.48 15.92 -6.69
CA GLN A 143 -31.64 15.05 -6.88
C GLN A 143 -31.88 14.66 -8.35
N TRP A 144 -31.28 15.37 -9.30
CA TRP A 144 -31.33 15.08 -10.73
C TRP A 144 -30.08 14.31 -11.22
N GLY A 145 -29.24 13.84 -10.30
CA GLY A 145 -28.08 13.01 -10.63
C GLY A 145 -26.88 13.77 -11.19
N ARG A 146 -26.83 15.10 -11.05
CA ARG A 146 -25.73 15.96 -11.53
C ARG A 146 -24.74 16.26 -10.42
N LEU A 147 -23.50 16.58 -10.78
CA LEU A 147 -22.52 17.09 -9.83
C LEU A 147 -22.84 18.55 -9.50
N GLN A 148 -23.13 18.84 -8.24
CA GLN A 148 -23.45 20.17 -7.75
C GLN A 148 -22.32 20.74 -6.91
N CYS A 149 -21.81 21.90 -7.32
CA CYS A 149 -20.82 22.67 -6.56
C CYS A 149 -21.40 23.12 -5.21
N VAL A 150 -20.66 22.93 -4.12
CA VAL A 150 -21.09 23.31 -2.77
C VAL A 150 -21.28 24.81 -2.59
N TYR A 151 -20.52 25.63 -3.33
CA TYR A 151 -20.46 27.07 -3.07
C TYR A 151 -21.72 27.80 -3.55
N HIS A 152 -22.02 27.74 -4.85
CA HIS A 152 -23.14 28.48 -5.45
C HIS A 152 -24.19 27.58 -6.11
N GLY A 153 -24.04 26.26 -5.99
CA GLY A 153 -25.03 25.30 -6.48
C GLY A 153 -25.06 25.09 -8.00
N TRP A 154 -24.02 25.52 -8.74
CA TRP A 154 -23.88 25.21 -10.16
C TRP A 154 -23.83 23.69 -10.36
N CYS A 155 -24.59 23.18 -11.34
CA CYS A 155 -24.71 21.75 -11.59
C CYS A 155 -24.15 21.36 -12.97
N PHE A 156 -23.41 20.26 -13.01
CA PHE A 156 -22.72 19.74 -14.19
C PHE A 156 -23.20 18.31 -14.52
N ASN A 157 -23.39 17.98 -15.80
CA ASN A 157 -23.63 16.61 -16.24
C ASN A 157 -22.31 15.82 -16.39
N GLY A 158 -22.39 14.52 -16.75
CA GLY A 158 -21.24 13.64 -16.98
C GLY A 158 -20.27 14.04 -18.10
N SER A 159 -20.67 14.97 -18.99
CA SER A 159 -19.80 15.55 -20.02
C SER A 159 -19.08 16.82 -19.56
N GLY A 160 -19.34 17.28 -18.34
CA GLY A 160 -18.80 18.53 -17.79
C GLY A 160 -19.59 19.78 -18.18
N ASP A 161 -20.68 19.64 -18.94
CA ASP A 161 -21.52 20.79 -19.30
C ASP A 161 -22.23 21.35 -18.07
N CYS A 162 -22.21 22.67 -17.93
CA CYS A 162 -23.09 23.33 -16.98
C CYS A 162 -24.55 23.14 -17.44
N LYS A 163 -25.38 22.55 -16.58
CA LYS A 163 -26.82 22.34 -16.85
C LYS A 163 -27.70 23.27 -16.06
N PHE A 164 -27.21 23.83 -14.96
CA PHE A 164 -28.03 24.68 -14.11
C PHE A 164 -27.17 25.63 -13.28
N ILE A 165 -27.60 26.89 -13.25
CA ILE A 165 -27.05 27.95 -12.41
C ILE A 165 -28.23 28.49 -11.62
N PRO A 166 -28.33 28.24 -10.30
CA PRO A 166 -29.52 28.62 -9.54
C PRO A 166 -29.82 30.13 -9.55
N GLN A 167 -28.80 30.96 -9.72
CA GLN A 167 -28.91 32.42 -9.72
C GLN A 167 -29.12 33.02 -11.12
N ALA A 168 -29.14 32.20 -12.18
CA ALA A 168 -29.42 32.69 -13.52
C ALA A 168 -30.94 32.91 -13.69
N PRO A 169 -31.39 34.05 -14.23
CA PRO A 169 -32.81 34.28 -14.48
C PRO A 169 -33.33 33.27 -15.52
N PRO A 170 -34.55 32.73 -15.35
CA PRO A 170 -35.15 31.78 -16.30
C PRO A 170 -35.23 32.33 -17.73
N ASP A 171 -35.54 33.63 -17.85
CA ASP A 171 -35.72 34.33 -19.13
C ASP A 171 -34.43 35.00 -19.65
N GLY A 172 -33.29 34.76 -18.97
CA GLY A 172 -32.00 35.30 -19.38
C GLY A 172 -31.33 34.51 -20.50
N PRO A 173 -30.25 35.05 -21.11
CA PRO A 173 -29.43 34.28 -22.02
C PRO A 173 -28.91 33.02 -21.29
N PRO A 174 -28.85 31.86 -21.97
CA PRO A 174 -28.54 30.59 -21.32
C PRO A 174 -27.05 30.54 -20.91
N VAL A 175 -26.70 31.14 -19.77
CA VAL A 175 -25.30 31.23 -19.32
C VAL A 175 -24.65 29.86 -19.17
N HIS A 176 -25.46 28.84 -18.89
CA HIS A 176 -25.04 27.45 -18.79
C HIS A 176 -24.58 26.83 -20.13
N THR A 177 -24.83 27.47 -21.28
CA THR A 177 -24.35 27.01 -22.60
C THR A 177 -23.00 27.58 -23.02
N PHE A 178 -22.41 28.50 -22.24
CA PHE A 178 -21.07 29.01 -22.54
C PHE A 178 -20.01 27.95 -22.23
N LYS A 179 -19.06 27.76 -23.15
CA LYS A 179 -17.91 26.86 -22.96
C LYS A 179 -17.12 27.14 -21.67
N LYS A 180 -16.99 28.41 -21.27
CA LYS A 180 -16.32 28.81 -20.01
C LYS A 180 -17.10 28.42 -18.76
N ALA A 181 -18.38 28.11 -18.88
CA ALA A 181 -19.18 27.60 -17.78
C ALA A 181 -19.02 26.08 -17.59
N CYS A 182 -18.43 25.36 -18.54
CA CYS A 182 -18.22 23.92 -18.45
C CYS A 182 -16.95 23.59 -17.64
N VAL A 183 -16.98 22.48 -16.92
CA VAL A 183 -15.80 21.90 -16.27
C VAL A 183 -15.11 20.93 -17.22
N ALA A 184 -13.78 20.84 -17.13
CA ALA A 184 -13.01 19.90 -17.93
C ALA A 184 -13.34 18.46 -17.51
N ALA A 185 -13.73 17.64 -18.48
CA ALA A 185 -14.05 16.23 -18.27
C ALA A 185 -13.01 15.33 -18.94
N TYR A 186 -12.42 14.42 -18.16
CA TYR A 186 -11.38 13.51 -18.62
C TYR A 186 -11.96 12.20 -19.16
N PRO A 187 -11.43 11.67 -20.28
CA PRO A 187 -11.72 10.30 -20.67
C PRO A 187 -11.41 9.36 -19.51
N SER A 188 -12.39 8.54 -19.13
CA SER A 188 -12.31 7.66 -17.98
C SER A 188 -13.02 6.34 -18.25
N THR A 189 -12.52 5.27 -17.64
CA THR A 189 -13.09 3.92 -17.81
C THR A 189 -12.89 3.08 -16.56
N VAL A 190 -13.76 2.10 -16.34
CA VAL A 190 -13.54 1.07 -15.32
C VAL A 190 -13.03 -0.19 -16.01
N GLN A 191 -11.84 -0.65 -15.62
CA GLN A 191 -11.26 -1.90 -16.10
C GLN A 191 -10.61 -2.65 -14.94
N ASN A 192 -10.83 -3.97 -14.87
CA ASN A 192 -10.35 -4.85 -13.81
C ASN A 192 -10.64 -4.31 -12.38
N GLY A 193 -11.81 -3.71 -12.17
CA GLY A 193 -12.22 -3.17 -10.87
C GLY A 193 -11.56 -1.85 -10.44
N ILE A 194 -10.79 -1.22 -11.33
CA ILE A 194 -10.10 0.07 -11.10
C ILE A 194 -10.71 1.14 -12.00
N LEU A 195 -10.89 2.34 -11.46
CA LEU A 195 -11.21 3.53 -12.25
C LEU A 195 -9.92 4.10 -12.83
N TRP A 196 -9.87 4.25 -14.15
CA TRP A 196 -8.77 4.82 -14.90
C TRP A 196 -9.18 6.15 -15.51
N PHE A 197 -8.23 7.07 -15.65
CA PHE A 197 -8.43 8.31 -16.41
C PHE A 197 -7.23 8.61 -17.30
N TRP A 198 -7.49 9.39 -18.35
CA TRP A 198 -6.50 9.91 -19.29
C TRP A 198 -6.33 11.41 -19.04
N PRO A 199 -5.14 11.91 -18.68
CA PRO A 199 -4.92 13.29 -18.22
C PRO A 199 -4.82 14.29 -19.39
N ASN A 200 -5.71 14.19 -20.37
CA ASN A 200 -5.81 15.10 -21.50
C ASN A 200 -7.27 15.23 -21.95
N THR A 201 -7.76 16.47 -22.03
CA THR A 201 -9.15 16.79 -22.39
C THR A 201 -9.31 17.27 -23.83
N ASN A 202 -8.25 17.28 -24.63
CA ASN A 202 -8.32 17.63 -26.05
C ASN A 202 -9.34 16.71 -26.75
N PRO A 203 -10.28 17.27 -27.55
CA PRO A 203 -11.32 16.52 -28.26
C PRO A 203 -10.83 15.27 -29.02
N GLU A 204 -9.59 15.25 -29.52
CA GLU A 204 -9.02 14.09 -30.23
C GLU A 204 -8.90 12.81 -29.38
N TYR A 205 -8.85 12.97 -28.05
CA TYR A 205 -8.75 11.88 -27.08
C TYR A 205 -10.10 11.44 -26.52
N LYS A 206 -11.22 12.04 -26.96
CA LYS A 206 -12.56 11.66 -26.47
C LYS A 206 -12.83 10.16 -26.61
N ASP A 207 -12.37 9.57 -27.71
CA ASP A 207 -12.51 8.14 -28.01
C ASP A 207 -11.20 7.35 -27.77
N ILE A 208 -10.30 7.84 -26.91
CA ILE A 208 -8.98 7.23 -26.70
C ILE A 208 -9.04 5.76 -26.30
N LEU A 209 -10.10 5.34 -25.59
CA LEU A 209 -10.31 3.94 -25.20
C LEU A 209 -10.37 2.97 -26.39
N SER A 210 -10.78 3.44 -27.57
CA SER A 210 -10.79 2.63 -28.80
C SER A 210 -9.38 2.43 -29.38
N LYS A 211 -8.48 3.40 -29.17
CA LYS A 211 -7.11 3.41 -29.71
C LYS A 211 -6.11 2.78 -28.74
N LYS A 212 -6.23 3.07 -27.46
CA LYS A 212 -5.33 2.63 -26.40
C LYS A 212 -6.13 2.32 -25.14
N LYS A 213 -5.98 1.11 -24.62
CA LYS A 213 -6.65 0.65 -23.40
C LYS A 213 -5.69 0.69 -22.21
N PRO A 214 -6.20 0.80 -20.96
CA PRO A 214 -5.38 0.53 -19.78
C PRO A 214 -4.81 -0.90 -19.81
N PRO A 215 -3.74 -1.18 -19.05
CA PRO A 215 -3.26 -2.54 -18.87
C PRO A 215 -4.34 -3.50 -18.39
N TYR A 216 -4.39 -4.70 -18.97
CA TYR A 216 -5.43 -5.69 -18.73
C TYR A 216 -4.86 -7.00 -18.18
N PHE A 217 -5.49 -7.51 -17.13
CA PHE A 217 -5.15 -8.79 -16.50
C PHE A 217 -6.40 -9.69 -16.44
N PRO A 218 -6.45 -10.81 -17.19
CA PRO A 218 -7.62 -11.67 -17.22
C PRO A 218 -7.97 -12.28 -15.85
N GLU A 219 -6.98 -12.52 -14.99
CA GLU A 219 -7.18 -13.06 -13.64
C GLU A 219 -8.02 -12.13 -12.76
N LEU A 220 -8.03 -10.82 -13.06
CA LEU A 220 -8.85 -9.85 -12.33
C LEU A 220 -10.32 -9.86 -12.77
N ASP A 221 -10.66 -10.47 -13.90
CA ASP A 221 -12.06 -10.63 -14.34
C ASP A 221 -12.56 -12.07 -14.13
N ASP A 222 -11.64 -13.03 -13.97
CA ASP A 222 -11.96 -14.42 -13.69
C ASP A 222 -12.62 -14.60 -12.30
N PRO A 223 -13.83 -15.21 -12.22
CA PRO A 223 -14.51 -15.48 -10.96
C PRO A 223 -13.88 -16.59 -10.12
N SER A 224 -12.98 -17.41 -10.68
CA SER A 224 -12.22 -18.43 -9.95
C SER A 224 -11.09 -17.84 -9.09
N TYR A 225 -10.74 -16.57 -9.31
CA TYR A 225 -9.74 -15.85 -8.54
C TYR A 225 -10.37 -14.96 -7.46
N VAL A 226 -9.79 -14.99 -6.27
CA VAL A 226 -9.96 -13.89 -5.31
C VAL A 226 -9.00 -12.78 -5.67
N LYS A 227 -9.43 -11.54 -5.49
CA LYS A 227 -8.71 -10.33 -5.93
C LYS A 227 -8.96 -9.18 -4.95
N PRO A 228 -8.62 -9.35 -3.65
CA PRO A 228 -8.72 -8.25 -2.71
C PRO A 228 -7.77 -7.14 -3.17
N MET A 229 -8.30 -5.91 -3.25
CA MET A 229 -7.53 -4.71 -3.55
C MET A 229 -7.25 -3.93 -2.27
N ALA A 230 -6.09 -3.29 -2.24
CA ALA A 230 -5.72 -2.30 -1.24
C ALA A 230 -5.14 -1.07 -1.96
N ASN A 231 -5.22 0.08 -1.31
CA ASN A 231 -4.62 1.32 -1.80
C ASN A 231 -3.93 2.05 -0.65
N ARG A 232 -2.82 2.73 -0.92
CA ARG A 232 -2.00 3.44 0.08
C ARG A 232 -1.36 4.66 -0.56
N GLU A 233 -1.43 5.81 0.08
CA GLU A 233 -0.62 6.98 -0.30
C GLU A 233 0.67 7.00 0.51
N PHE A 234 1.78 7.33 -0.15
CA PHE A 234 3.10 7.36 0.43
C PHE A 234 3.69 8.77 0.38
N PRO A 235 4.43 9.17 1.42
CA PRO A 235 5.12 10.45 1.47
C PRO A 235 6.49 10.38 0.79
N PHE A 236 6.60 9.64 -0.31
CA PHE A 236 7.78 9.63 -1.17
C PHE A 236 7.36 9.46 -2.63
N GLY A 237 8.21 9.90 -3.55
CA GLY A 237 7.96 9.96 -4.98
C GLY A 237 7.77 8.61 -5.67
N TYR A 238 7.25 8.69 -6.90
CA TYR A 238 6.94 7.54 -7.73
C TYR A 238 8.19 6.76 -8.14
N GLU A 239 9.30 7.45 -8.38
CA GLU A 239 10.57 6.87 -8.77
C GLU A 239 11.05 5.89 -7.70
N ILE A 240 11.08 6.32 -6.45
CA ILE A 240 11.48 5.50 -5.30
C ILE A 240 10.49 4.36 -5.05
N LEU A 241 9.19 4.60 -5.23
CA LEU A 241 8.17 3.54 -5.11
C LEU A 241 8.39 2.41 -6.13
N ILE A 242 8.69 2.74 -7.39
CA ILE A 242 8.98 1.73 -8.41
C ILE A 242 10.28 1.00 -8.07
N GLU A 243 11.35 1.71 -7.72
CA GLU A 243 12.63 1.10 -7.36
C GLU A 243 12.49 0.10 -6.23
N ASN A 244 11.77 0.49 -5.18
CA ASN A 244 11.44 -0.42 -4.10
C ASN A 244 10.70 -1.64 -4.65
N LEU A 245 9.63 -1.51 -5.43
CA LEU A 245 8.88 -2.68 -5.90
C LEU A 245 9.64 -3.61 -6.86
N VAL A 246 10.59 -3.09 -7.62
CA VAL A 246 11.37 -3.89 -8.58
C VAL A 246 12.65 -4.48 -7.98
N ASP A 247 13.00 -4.13 -6.74
CA ASP A 247 14.13 -4.71 -6.02
C ASP A 247 13.69 -5.99 -5.26
N PRO A 248 14.09 -7.19 -5.69
CA PRO A 248 13.76 -8.42 -4.98
C PRO A 248 14.63 -8.66 -3.74
N SER A 249 15.63 -7.81 -3.47
CA SER A 249 16.63 -8.03 -2.42
C SER A 249 16.09 -7.70 -1.03
N HIS A 250 15.30 -6.63 -0.88
CA HIS A 250 14.67 -6.29 0.40
C HIS A 250 13.39 -7.13 0.68
N HIS A 251 12.73 -7.67 -0.35
CA HIS A 251 11.61 -8.60 -0.18
C HIS A 251 12.11 -10.06 -0.03
N PHE A 252 12.47 -10.44 1.20
CA PHE A 252 12.55 -11.86 1.54
C PHE A 252 11.12 -12.44 1.68
N ILE A 253 10.44 -12.64 0.54
CA ILE A 253 9.17 -13.37 0.51
C ILE A 253 9.43 -14.72 1.21
N PRO A 254 8.54 -15.24 2.07
CA PRO A 254 8.69 -16.56 2.66
C PRO A 254 8.88 -17.68 1.61
N PHE A 255 8.50 -17.47 0.34
CA PHE A 255 8.84 -18.34 -0.79
C PHE A 255 10.33 -18.39 -1.14
N SER A 256 11.07 -17.29 -0.95
CA SER A 256 12.53 -17.24 -1.10
C SER A 256 13.22 -18.21 -0.12
N SER A 257 12.71 -18.32 1.11
CA SER A 257 13.23 -19.30 2.09
C SER A 257 13.04 -20.76 1.68
N VAL A 258 12.09 -21.04 0.77
CA VAL A 258 11.84 -22.37 0.20
C VAL A 258 12.72 -22.64 -1.02
N ILE A 259 13.14 -21.58 -1.74
CA ILE A 259 13.92 -21.68 -2.98
C ILE A 259 15.43 -21.60 -2.70
N CYS A 260 15.86 -20.72 -1.80
CA CYS A 260 17.26 -20.55 -1.42
C CYS A 260 17.58 -21.44 -0.21
N LYS A 261 18.09 -22.65 -0.49
CA LYS A 261 18.51 -23.63 0.54
C LYS A 261 19.74 -23.17 1.35
N ASN A 262 20.54 -22.25 0.81
CA ASN A 262 21.78 -21.77 1.43
C ASN A 262 21.63 -20.29 1.81
N LYS A 263 21.24 -20.03 3.04
CA LYS A 263 21.19 -18.68 3.63
C LYS A 263 22.61 -18.21 3.94
N LEU A 264 22.99 -17.01 3.50
CA LEU A 264 24.34 -16.45 3.74
C LEU A 264 24.39 -15.44 4.89
N ASP A 265 23.26 -14.95 5.37
CA ASP A 265 23.17 -14.04 6.51
C ASP A 265 21.96 -14.35 7.43
N ARG A 266 21.77 -13.52 8.45
CA ARG A 266 20.67 -13.63 9.42
C ARG A 266 19.28 -13.59 8.76
N GLU A 267 19.14 -12.77 7.73
CA GLU A 267 17.86 -12.52 7.03
C GLU A 267 17.60 -13.54 5.92
N GLY A 268 18.59 -14.36 5.57
CA GLY A 268 18.49 -15.34 4.50
C GLY A 268 18.88 -14.81 3.12
N GLY A 269 19.66 -13.72 3.07
CA GLY A 269 20.25 -13.18 1.84
C GLY A 269 21.02 -14.25 1.06
N ALA A 270 20.87 -14.20 -0.26
CA ALA A 270 21.55 -15.07 -1.21
C ALA A 270 21.65 -14.36 -2.57
N PRO A 271 22.65 -14.68 -3.42
CA PRO A 271 22.74 -14.12 -4.76
C PRO A 271 21.47 -14.39 -5.57
N ILE A 272 20.96 -13.35 -6.23
CA ILE A 272 19.81 -13.43 -7.12
C ILE A 272 20.31 -13.16 -8.54
N ASP A 273 20.08 -14.10 -9.44
CA ASP A 273 20.35 -13.89 -10.87
C ASP A 273 19.11 -13.32 -11.55
N ILE A 274 19.25 -12.12 -12.10
CA ILE A 274 18.21 -11.40 -12.81
C ILE A 274 18.76 -11.01 -14.17
N SER A 275 17.99 -11.27 -15.22
CA SER A 275 18.30 -10.80 -16.57
C SER A 275 17.18 -9.90 -17.09
N ILE A 276 17.57 -8.84 -17.80
CA ILE A 276 16.65 -7.93 -18.49
C ILE A 276 16.51 -8.44 -19.93
N GLU A 277 15.33 -8.91 -20.28
CA GLU A 277 15.07 -9.48 -21.61
C GLU A 277 14.73 -8.38 -22.64
N LYS A 278 14.02 -7.35 -22.19
CA LYS A 278 13.51 -6.28 -23.05
C LYS A 278 13.44 -4.97 -22.29
N LEU A 279 13.84 -3.87 -22.92
CA LEU A 279 13.68 -2.51 -22.45
C LEU A 279 13.29 -1.60 -23.63
N ASP A 280 12.12 -0.97 -23.56
CA ASP A 280 11.63 -0.01 -24.55
C ASP A 280 10.83 1.13 -23.89
N LYS A 281 10.29 2.07 -24.67
CA LYS A 281 9.53 3.22 -24.15
C LYS A 281 8.33 2.83 -23.26
N ASN A 282 7.78 1.63 -23.43
CA ASN A 282 6.65 1.12 -22.66
C ASN A 282 7.07 0.36 -21.40
N GLY A 283 8.37 0.27 -21.09
CA GLY A 283 8.89 -0.32 -19.85
C GLY A 283 9.91 -1.44 -20.11
N PHE A 284 9.96 -2.43 -19.22
CA PHE A 284 10.93 -3.53 -19.32
C PHE A 284 10.39 -4.86 -18.79
N GLN A 285 11.01 -5.95 -19.22
CA GLN A 285 10.73 -7.31 -18.78
C GLN A 285 11.99 -7.95 -18.22
N ALA A 286 11.85 -8.67 -17.12
CA ALA A 286 12.95 -9.36 -16.46
C ALA A 286 12.57 -10.80 -16.09
N THR A 287 13.58 -11.66 -16.02
CA THR A 287 13.41 -13.03 -15.50
C THR A 287 14.29 -13.25 -14.29
N ARG A 288 13.75 -14.04 -13.35
CA ARG A 288 14.40 -14.43 -12.10
C ARG A 288 14.05 -15.88 -11.80
N ASN A 289 15.03 -16.79 -11.84
CA ASN A 289 14.88 -18.19 -11.45
C ASN A 289 13.61 -18.88 -12.01
N GLY A 290 13.25 -18.60 -13.27
CA GLY A 290 12.06 -19.15 -13.95
C GLY A 290 10.74 -18.42 -13.71
N GLY A 291 10.72 -17.33 -12.93
CA GLY A 291 9.61 -16.39 -12.82
C GLY A 291 9.83 -15.16 -13.71
N ASN A 292 8.73 -14.59 -14.23
CA ASN A 292 8.75 -13.42 -15.09
C ASN A 292 8.14 -12.22 -14.37
N SER A 293 8.84 -11.09 -14.40
CA SER A 293 8.35 -9.79 -13.95
C SER A 293 8.35 -8.79 -15.11
N LYS A 294 7.43 -7.83 -15.05
CA LYS A 294 7.31 -6.80 -16.07
C LYS A 294 6.88 -5.48 -15.46
N PHE A 295 7.62 -4.44 -15.82
CA PHE A 295 7.20 -3.05 -15.65
C PHE A 295 6.59 -2.56 -16.96
N MET A 296 5.36 -2.06 -16.89
CA MET A 296 4.63 -1.41 -17.97
C MET A 296 4.41 0.05 -17.58
N ALA A 297 5.11 0.94 -18.29
CA ALA A 297 5.03 2.36 -18.07
C ALA A 297 3.60 2.90 -18.30
N PRO A 298 3.15 3.91 -17.53
CA PRO A 298 3.90 4.58 -16.47
C PRO A 298 3.66 4.02 -15.07
N CYS A 299 2.78 3.03 -14.87
CA CYS A 299 2.29 2.74 -13.52
C CYS A 299 2.28 1.29 -13.11
N THR A 300 2.45 0.32 -14.01
CA THR A 300 2.11 -1.08 -13.66
C THR A 300 3.35 -1.93 -13.51
N TYR A 301 3.52 -2.56 -12.35
CA TYR A 301 4.49 -3.63 -12.17
C TYR A 301 3.73 -4.91 -11.83
N TYR A 302 4.08 -6.01 -12.48
CA TYR A 302 3.56 -7.31 -12.07
C TYR A 302 4.63 -8.40 -12.10
N SER A 303 4.41 -9.41 -11.26
CA SER A 303 5.23 -10.61 -11.19
C SER A 303 4.33 -11.83 -11.05
N ALA A 304 4.54 -12.82 -11.92
CA ALA A 304 3.84 -14.08 -11.86
C ALA A 304 4.67 -15.08 -11.05
N VAL A 305 4.09 -15.60 -9.95
CA VAL A 305 4.76 -16.60 -9.12
C VAL A 305 3.97 -17.89 -9.22
N SER A 306 4.55 -18.91 -9.83
CA SER A 306 4.03 -20.27 -9.73
C SER A 306 4.48 -20.84 -8.38
N PRO A 307 3.56 -21.21 -7.47
CA PRO A 307 3.96 -21.91 -6.25
C PRO A 307 4.72 -23.19 -6.64
N PRO A 308 5.80 -23.56 -5.95
CA PRO A 308 6.45 -24.84 -6.13
C PRO A 308 5.40 -25.94 -5.97
N THR A 309 5.15 -26.67 -7.05
CA THR A 309 4.51 -27.98 -6.98
C THR A 309 5.38 -28.82 -6.06
N SER A 310 4.78 -29.35 -4.99
CA SER A 310 5.43 -30.27 -4.07
C SER A 310 6.28 -31.26 -4.85
N VAL A 311 7.57 -31.32 -4.51
CA VAL A 311 8.59 -32.22 -5.04
C VAL A 311 7.97 -33.57 -5.40
N SER A 312 7.96 -33.91 -6.68
CA SER A 312 7.75 -35.27 -7.14
C SER A 312 8.85 -36.12 -6.51
N SER A 313 8.51 -36.84 -5.43
CA SER A 313 9.34 -37.92 -4.94
C SER A 313 9.52 -38.90 -6.10
N SER A 314 10.78 -39.14 -6.45
CA SER A 314 11.27 -40.16 -7.37
C SER A 314 10.36 -41.38 -7.46
N GLY A 315 9.90 -41.71 -8.68
CA GLY A 315 9.31 -43.02 -8.97
C GLY A 315 8.20 -42.98 -10.02
N ASN A 316 8.57 -43.38 -11.23
CA ASN A 316 7.72 -43.73 -12.38
C ASN A 316 7.03 -42.59 -13.16
N SER A 317 7.49 -42.47 -14.40
CA SER A 317 6.78 -41.94 -15.56
C SER A 317 5.37 -42.53 -15.67
N LYS A 318 4.39 -41.79 -15.13
CA LYS A 318 3.03 -41.77 -15.65
C LYS A 318 2.75 -40.35 -16.09
N GLU A 319 2.31 -40.23 -17.34
CA GLU A 319 1.80 -38.98 -17.90
C GLU A 319 0.82 -38.33 -16.91
N PRO A 320 0.85 -36.99 -16.73
CA PRO A 320 -0.05 -36.33 -15.82
C PRO A 320 -1.48 -36.47 -16.36
N SER A 321 -2.26 -37.33 -15.69
CA SER A 321 -3.70 -37.43 -15.89
C SER A 321 -4.35 -36.06 -15.66
N SER A 322 -5.06 -35.60 -16.69
CA SER A 322 -6.11 -34.55 -16.75
C SER A 322 -6.58 -33.86 -15.45
N ASN A 323 -6.71 -32.53 -15.55
CA ASN A 323 -7.67 -31.66 -14.83
C ASN A 323 -7.41 -31.25 -13.36
N VAL A 324 -6.17 -31.11 -12.90
CA VAL A 324 -5.92 -30.32 -11.66
C VAL A 324 -5.61 -28.86 -12.06
N PRO A 325 -6.42 -27.86 -11.66
CA PRO A 325 -6.13 -26.47 -11.93
C PRO A 325 -4.77 -26.08 -11.34
N GLN A 326 -3.86 -25.59 -12.18
CA GLN A 326 -2.57 -25.11 -11.71
C GLN A 326 -2.79 -23.95 -10.72
N ARG A 327 -2.22 -24.07 -9.51
CA ARG A 327 -2.27 -22.99 -8.52
C ARG A 327 -1.49 -21.80 -9.07
N LYS A 328 -2.11 -20.63 -9.12
CA LYS A 328 -1.53 -19.39 -9.62
C LYS A 328 -1.72 -18.28 -8.61
N VAL A 329 -0.69 -17.48 -8.43
CA VAL A 329 -0.74 -16.20 -7.74
C VAL A 329 0.03 -15.17 -8.55
N LEU A 330 -0.57 -14.00 -8.75
CA LEU A 330 0.11 -12.85 -9.34
C LEU A 330 0.29 -11.80 -8.26
N LEU A 331 1.35 -11.03 -8.38
CA LEU A 331 1.52 -9.78 -7.65
C LEU A 331 1.34 -8.66 -8.65
N ILE A 332 0.29 -7.85 -8.50
CA ILE A 332 0.00 -6.72 -9.39
C ILE A 332 0.03 -5.45 -8.56
N PHE A 333 0.90 -4.53 -8.96
CA PHE A 333 1.11 -3.22 -8.34
C PHE A 333 0.88 -2.13 -9.37
N TYR A 334 0.13 -1.12 -8.97
CA TYR A 334 -0.05 0.12 -9.70
C TYR A 334 0.57 1.26 -8.89
N CYS A 335 1.66 1.81 -9.37
CA CYS A 335 2.43 2.88 -8.74
C CYS A 335 2.08 4.18 -9.44
N ILE A 336 1.38 5.04 -8.73
CA ILE A 336 0.76 6.24 -9.28
C ILE A 336 1.56 7.46 -8.82
N PRO A 337 2.10 8.27 -9.74
CA PRO A 337 2.65 9.57 -9.36
C PRO A 337 1.51 10.48 -8.89
N VAL A 338 1.66 11.08 -7.70
CA VAL A 338 0.64 11.98 -7.13
C VAL A 338 1.11 13.43 -7.26
N SER A 339 2.27 13.73 -6.68
CA SER A 339 3.00 15.00 -6.80
C SER A 339 4.47 14.75 -6.46
N PRO A 340 5.40 15.71 -6.65
CA PRO A 340 6.76 15.56 -6.14
C PRO A 340 6.77 15.15 -4.66
N GLY A 341 7.56 14.12 -4.32
CA GLY A 341 7.62 13.54 -2.97
C GLY A 341 6.37 12.79 -2.50
N LYS A 342 5.41 12.49 -3.39
CA LYS A 342 4.21 11.72 -3.05
C LYS A 342 3.81 10.76 -4.16
N SER A 343 3.46 9.55 -3.76
CA SER A 343 2.98 8.51 -4.64
C SER A 343 1.78 7.80 -4.03
N ARG A 344 1.05 7.06 -4.86
CA ARG A 344 0.00 6.15 -4.41
C ARG A 344 0.31 4.77 -4.95
N LEU A 345 0.07 3.75 -4.15
CA LEU A 345 0.13 2.35 -4.54
C LEU A 345 -1.29 1.78 -4.50
N ILE A 346 -1.73 1.16 -5.59
CA ILE A 346 -2.86 0.24 -5.60
C ILE A 346 -2.29 -1.13 -5.87
N PHE A 347 -2.66 -2.13 -5.07
CA PHE A 347 -2.11 -3.47 -5.23
C PHE A 347 -3.15 -4.55 -5.00
N THR A 348 -2.96 -5.67 -5.68
CA THR A 348 -3.81 -6.84 -5.58
C THR A 348 -3.04 -8.10 -5.91
N PHE A 349 -3.35 -9.18 -5.18
CA PHE A 349 -2.65 -10.45 -5.29
C PHE A 349 -3.64 -11.54 -5.73
N PRO A 350 -4.06 -11.54 -7.01
CA PRO A 350 -5.08 -12.47 -7.43
C PRO A 350 -4.57 -13.91 -7.34
N ARG A 351 -5.39 -14.78 -6.73
CA ARG A 351 -5.08 -16.20 -6.58
C ARG A 351 -6.31 -17.09 -6.77
N ASN A 352 -6.11 -18.28 -7.34
CA ASN A 352 -7.17 -19.25 -7.62
C ASN A 352 -7.25 -20.40 -6.60
N PHE A 353 -6.50 -20.33 -5.50
CA PHE A 353 -6.47 -21.33 -4.43
C PHE A 353 -6.74 -20.68 -3.09
N GLY A 354 -7.27 -21.44 -2.12
CA GLY A 354 -7.61 -20.92 -0.79
C GLY A 354 -8.72 -19.86 -0.82
N VAL A 355 -9.55 -19.84 -1.87
CA VAL A 355 -10.59 -18.81 -2.12
C VAL A 355 -11.62 -18.71 -0.99
N TRP A 356 -11.84 -19.78 -0.22
CA TRP A 356 -12.75 -19.78 0.93
C TRP A 356 -12.33 -18.82 2.04
N ILE A 357 -11.03 -18.50 2.15
CA ILE A 357 -10.49 -17.63 3.19
C ILE A 357 -11.10 -16.22 3.06
N ASP A 358 -11.22 -15.69 1.86
CA ASP A 358 -11.77 -14.35 1.57
C ASP A 358 -13.29 -14.26 1.81
N LYS A 359 -13.98 -15.41 1.91
CA LYS A 359 -15.41 -15.45 2.29
C LYS A 359 -15.62 -15.31 3.79
N ILE A 360 -14.62 -15.66 4.59
CA ILE A 360 -14.70 -15.68 6.06
C ILE A 360 -13.95 -14.50 6.67
N ILE A 361 -12.78 -14.16 6.11
CA ILE A 361 -11.93 -13.10 6.61
C ILE A 361 -12.27 -11.79 5.89
N PRO A 362 -12.70 -10.74 6.62
CA PRO A 362 -12.98 -9.45 6.03
C PRO A 362 -11.74 -8.81 5.39
N ARG A 363 -11.95 -8.04 4.32
CA ARG A 363 -10.88 -7.40 3.54
C ARG A 363 -9.89 -6.59 4.42
N TRP A 364 -10.40 -5.82 5.37
CA TRP A 364 -9.56 -5.00 6.27
C TRP A 364 -8.58 -5.81 7.13
N VAL A 365 -8.88 -7.08 7.43
CA VAL A 365 -7.98 -7.94 8.22
C VAL A 365 -6.73 -8.29 7.41
N PHE A 366 -6.88 -8.57 6.10
CA PHE A 366 -5.72 -8.76 5.22
C PHE A 366 -4.86 -7.50 5.12
N HIS A 367 -5.50 -6.33 5.14
CA HIS A 367 -4.81 -5.05 5.09
C HIS A 367 -3.93 -4.81 6.33
N LEU A 368 -4.20 -5.43 7.49
CA LEU A 368 -3.36 -5.28 8.68
C LEU A 368 -1.92 -5.75 8.42
N GLY A 369 -1.77 -6.97 7.93
CA GLY A 369 -0.44 -7.53 7.62
C GLY A 369 0.22 -6.85 6.43
N GLN A 370 -0.55 -6.46 5.42
CA GLN A 370 -0.02 -5.74 4.26
C GLN A 370 0.51 -4.36 4.64
N ASN A 371 -0.21 -3.60 5.47
CA ASN A 371 0.27 -2.28 5.91
C ASN A 371 1.54 -2.41 6.76
N LEU A 372 1.67 -3.44 7.60
CA LEU A 372 2.90 -3.67 8.35
C LEU A 372 4.12 -3.84 7.44
N VAL A 373 3.99 -4.57 6.33
CA VAL A 373 5.06 -4.68 5.32
C VAL A 373 5.36 -3.32 4.69
N LEU A 374 4.35 -2.54 4.33
CA LEU A 374 4.57 -1.23 3.74
C LEU A 374 5.19 -0.21 4.71
N ASP A 375 4.86 -0.31 6.00
CA ASP A 375 5.36 0.60 7.03
C ASP A 375 6.83 0.31 7.41
N SER A 376 7.34 -0.90 7.14
CA SER A 376 8.75 -1.23 7.40
C SER A 376 9.72 -0.43 6.53
N ASP A 377 9.26 -0.05 5.34
CA ASP A 377 10.08 0.62 4.31
C ASP A 377 9.73 2.12 4.21
N LEU A 378 8.60 2.56 4.75
CA LEU A 378 8.10 3.92 4.50
C LEU A 378 9.09 5.02 4.91
N TYR A 379 9.63 4.95 6.13
CA TYR A 379 10.52 5.98 6.63
C TYR A 379 11.88 5.97 5.91
N LEU A 380 12.44 4.78 5.62
CA LEU A 380 13.74 4.69 4.95
C LEU A 380 13.66 5.23 3.52
N LEU A 381 12.58 4.91 2.79
CA LEU A 381 12.37 5.36 1.41
C LEU A 381 12.15 6.87 1.32
N HIS A 382 11.44 7.46 2.29
CA HIS A 382 11.31 8.91 2.39
C HIS A 382 12.67 9.60 2.53
N ILE A 383 13.52 9.12 3.43
CA ILE A 383 14.86 9.70 3.63
C ILE A 383 15.77 9.45 2.42
N GLU A 384 15.66 8.29 1.79
CA GLU A 384 16.40 7.95 0.57
C GLU A 384 16.08 8.92 -0.57
N GLU A 385 14.79 9.23 -0.79
CA GLU A 385 14.38 10.21 -1.81
C GLU A 385 15.05 11.57 -1.60
N HIS A 386 15.02 12.08 -0.37
CA HIS A 386 15.65 13.35 -0.02
C HIS A 386 17.16 13.36 -0.32
N LYS A 387 17.88 12.29 0.04
CA LYS A 387 19.32 12.16 -0.24
C LYS A 387 19.63 12.09 -1.74
N ILE A 388 18.80 11.39 -2.52
CA ILE A 388 18.96 11.34 -3.97
C ILE A 388 18.70 12.72 -4.58
N MET A 389 17.70 13.45 -4.07
CA MET A 389 17.39 14.80 -4.55
C MET A 389 18.47 15.83 -4.21
N GLU A 390 19.24 15.65 -3.13
CA GLU A 390 20.37 16.52 -2.78
C GLU A 390 21.51 16.48 -3.82
N VAL A 391 21.82 15.30 -4.38
CA VAL A 391 22.78 15.17 -5.50
C VAL A 391 22.16 15.41 -6.88
N GLY A 392 20.84 15.40 -6.95
CA GLY A 392 20.04 15.57 -8.15
C GLY A 392 19.69 14.25 -8.85
N PRO A 393 18.49 14.13 -9.45
CA PRO A 393 17.96 12.87 -9.98
C PRO A 393 18.81 12.28 -11.13
N SER A 394 19.54 13.12 -11.87
CA SER A 394 20.47 12.68 -12.93
C SER A 394 21.79 12.12 -12.42
N ASN A 395 22.14 12.38 -11.15
CA ASN A 395 23.40 11.96 -10.51
C ASN A 395 23.19 10.90 -9.42
N TRP A 396 22.11 10.12 -9.50
CA TRP A 396 21.73 9.17 -8.45
C TRP A 396 22.85 8.17 -8.08
N GLN A 397 23.72 7.79 -9.03
CA GLN A 397 24.89 6.93 -8.76
C GLN A 397 25.93 7.55 -7.81
N LYS A 398 25.89 8.87 -7.59
CA LYS A 398 26.71 9.53 -6.55
C LYS A 398 26.13 9.34 -5.15
N ALA A 399 24.81 9.11 -5.04
CA ALA A 399 24.13 8.86 -3.77
C ALA A 399 24.10 7.38 -3.40
N CYS A 400 23.99 6.46 -4.37
CA CYS A 400 23.92 5.03 -4.09
C CYS A 400 24.72 4.17 -5.07
N PHE A 401 25.13 2.99 -4.58
CA PHE A 401 25.95 2.02 -5.29
C PHE A 401 25.16 0.71 -5.46
N VAL A 402 25.00 0.25 -6.70
CA VAL A 402 24.18 -0.91 -7.08
C VAL A 402 25.02 -1.94 -7.87
N PRO A 403 25.91 -2.70 -7.20
CA PRO A 403 26.93 -3.48 -7.88
C PRO A 403 26.50 -4.86 -8.36
N THR A 404 25.32 -5.34 -7.96
CA THR A 404 24.97 -6.75 -8.09
C THR A 404 23.90 -6.99 -9.13
N LYS A 405 23.77 -8.25 -9.56
CA LYS A 405 22.66 -8.65 -10.44
C LYS A 405 21.29 -8.54 -9.79
N SER A 406 21.19 -8.53 -8.46
CA SER A 406 19.89 -8.32 -7.81
C SER A 406 19.36 -6.90 -8.03
N ASP A 407 20.25 -5.95 -8.35
CA ASP A 407 19.91 -4.56 -8.67
C ASP A 407 19.50 -4.35 -10.14
N ALA A 408 19.53 -5.40 -10.98
CA ALA A 408 19.38 -5.25 -12.43
C ALA A 408 18.08 -4.56 -12.86
N GLN A 409 16.96 -4.81 -12.17
CA GLN A 409 15.69 -4.14 -12.47
C GLN A 409 15.68 -2.67 -12.03
N VAL A 410 16.34 -2.32 -10.93
CA VAL A 410 16.51 -0.92 -10.48
C VAL A 410 17.34 -0.15 -11.52
N VAL A 411 18.46 -0.73 -11.95
CA VAL A 411 19.30 -0.17 -13.02
C VAL A 411 18.51 -0.04 -14.33
N ALA A 412 17.70 -1.04 -14.70
CA ALA A 412 16.85 -0.98 -15.89
C ALA A 412 15.83 0.15 -15.81
N PHE A 413 15.19 0.34 -14.65
CA PHE A 413 14.25 1.43 -14.43
C PHE A 413 14.91 2.82 -14.51
N ARG A 414 16.06 3.01 -13.87
CA ARG A 414 16.83 4.28 -13.97
C ARG A 414 17.33 4.55 -15.39
N LYS A 415 17.75 3.52 -16.14
CA LYS A 415 18.08 3.63 -17.57
C LYS A 415 16.85 4.04 -18.40
N TRP A 416 15.69 3.45 -18.12
CA TRP A 416 14.43 3.82 -18.76
C TRP A 416 14.06 5.27 -18.48
N LEU A 417 14.11 5.72 -17.22
CA LEU A 417 13.87 7.12 -16.84
C LEU A 417 14.84 8.09 -17.53
N LYS A 418 16.13 7.77 -17.57
CA LYS A 418 17.14 8.60 -18.24
C LYS A 418 16.84 8.74 -19.73
N LYS A 419 16.59 7.62 -20.42
CA LYS A 419 16.36 7.60 -21.86
C LYS A 419 15.08 8.33 -22.26
N TYR A 420 13.97 8.00 -21.60
CA TYR A 420 12.65 8.43 -22.06
C TYR A 420 12.07 9.62 -21.28
N SER A 421 12.65 10.02 -20.15
CA SER A 421 12.04 11.00 -19.24
C SER A 421 13.04 11.97 -18.58
N ASP A 422 14.25 12.15 -19.12
CA ASP A 422 15.24 13.08 -18.55
C ASP A 422 15.50 12.87 -17.06
N CYS A 423 15.48 11.60 -16.62
CA CYS A 423 15.67 11.14 -15.24
C CYS A 423 14.57 11.47 -14.22
N GLN A 424 13.44 12.08 -14.61
CA GLN A 424 12.39 12.48 -13.68
C GLN A 424 11.00 12.52 -14.33
N ILE A 425 9.93 12.48 -13.55
CA ILE A 425 8.58 12.71 -14.09
C ILE A 425 8.45 14.11 -14.69
N ASN A 426 7.81 14.22 -15.85
CA ASN A 426 7.35 15.50 -16.37
C ASN A 426 6.05 15.93 -15.66
N TRP A 427 6.17 16.90 -14.75
CA TRP A 427 5.04 17.45 -14.00
C TRP A 427 4.32 18.63 -14.69
N GLY A 428 4.74 18.98 -15.92
CA GLY A 428 4.29 20.18 -16.62
C GLY A 428 4.66 21.46 -15.86
N GLU A 429 3.88 22.52 -16.06
CA GLU A 429 4.10 23.83 -15.40
C GLU A 429 3.57 23.90 -13.96
N LYS A 430 3.01 22.80 -13.44
CA LYS A 430 2.28 22.77 -12.16
C LYS A 430 3.17 22.78 -10.93
N PHE A 431 4.42 22.36 -11.09
CA PHE A 431 5.37 22.23 -9.99
C PHE A 431 6.70 22.85 -10.39
N SER A 432 7.17 23.79 -9.57
CA SER A 432 8.49 24.40 -9.67
C SER A 432 9.19 24.24 -8.32
N GLY A 433 10.15 23.31 -8.19
CA GLY A 433 10.97 23.21 -6.99
C GLY A 433 11.30 21.79 -6.51
N GLY A 434 11.88 21.72 -5.31
CA GLY A 434 12.29 20.50 -4.62
C GLY A 434 11.18 19.85 -3.78
N LEU A 435 11.55 18.82 -3.03
CA LEU A 435 10.62 18.06 -2.19
C LEU A 435 10.03 18.90 -1.04
N PRO A 436 8.81 18.58 -0.58
CA PRO A 436 8.27 19.18 0.64
C PRO A 436 9.16 18.84 1.85
N PRO A 437 9.16 19.67 2.91
CA PRO A 437 9.94 19.37 4.11
C PRO A 437 9.44 18.09 4.79
N THR A 438 10.36 17.34 5.38
CA THR A 438 10.06 16.11 6.13
C THR A 438 9.26 16.43 7.41
N PRO A 439 8.02 15.92 7.55
CA PRO A 439 7.26 16.06 8.77
C PRO A 439 7.81 15.12 9.88
N PRO A 440 7.35 15.27 11.14
CA PRO A 440 7.66 14.32 12.20
C PRO A 440 7.30 12.88 11.81
N LYS A 441 8.10 11.91 12.25
CA LYS A 441 7.95 10.48 11.88
C LYS A 441 6.54 9.94 12.11
N GLU A 442 5.90 10.31 13.21
CA GLU A 442 4.53 9.88 13.54
C GLU A 442 3.51 10.39 12.50
N GLN A 443 3.63 11.64 12.06
CA GLN A 443 2.77 12.22 11.02
C GLN A 443 3.07 11.60 9.65
N LEU A 444 4.34 11.35 9.35
CA LEU A 444 4.78 10.71 8.11
C LEU A 444 4.18 9.30 7.97
N MET A 445 4.16 8.54 9.07
CA MET A 445 3.72 7.15 9.12
C MET A 445 2.24 6.98 9.51
N ASP A 446 1.47 8.07 9.64
CA ASP A 446 0.07 8.00 10.06
C ASP A 446 -0.78 7.29 8.99
N ARG A 447 -1.20 6.07 9.33
CA ARG A 447 -1.97 5.16 8.50
C ARG A 447 -3.39 5.64 8.27
N TYR A 448 -3.94 6.47 9.15
CA TYR A 448 -5.31 6.93 9.03
C TYR A 448 -5.49 7.72 7.73
N TRP A 449 -4.64 8.72 7.51
CA TRP A 449 -4.70 9.60 6.34
C TRP A 449 -4.22 8.94 5.06
N SER A 450 -3.18 8.11 5.15
CA SER A 450 -2.58 7.47 3.96
C SER A 450 -3.34 6.24 3.49
N HIS A 451 -4.25 5.63 4.29
CA HIS A 451 -5.02 4.44 3.89
C HIS A 451 -6.46 4.43 4.41
N VAL A 452 -6.68 4.57 5.72
CA VAL A 452 -7.98 4.26 6.34
C VAL A 452 -9.10 5.12 5.75
N VAL A 453 -8.86 6.42 5.55
CA VAL A 453 -9.86 7.32 4.93
C VAL A 453 -10.20 6.94 3.48
N ASN A 454 -9.25 6.33 2.78
CA ASN A 454 -9.30 5.95 1.37
C ASN A 454 -9.68 4.48 1.11
N CYS A 455 -9.88 3.67 2.16
CA CYS A 455 -10.24 2.26 2.06
C CYS A 455 -11.60 2.03 2.71
N SER A 456 -12.62 1.66 1.92
CA SER A 456 -14.00 1.51 2.41
C SER A 456 -14.10 0.48 3.54
N SER A 457 -13.44 -0.68 3.38
CA SER A 457 -13.42 -1.74 4.40
C SER A 457 -12.71 -1.33 5.69
N CYS A 458 -11.56 -0.66 5.62
CA CYS A 458 -10.81 -0.24 6.81
C CYS A 458 -11.51 0.92 7.52
N ARG A 459 -12.13 1.85 6.76
CA ARG A 459 -12.92 2.94 7.32
C ARG A 459 -14.13 2.44 8.12
N VAL A 460 -14.86 1.45 7.58
CA VAL A 460 -16.00 0.83 8.27
C VAL A 460 -15.54 0.08 9.52
N ALA A 461 -14.47 -0.72 9.41
CA ALA A 461 -13.89 -1.41 10.56
C ALA A 461 -13.44 -0.43 11.65
N TYR A 462 -12.71 0.62 11.29
CA TYR A 462 -12.28 1.68 12.20
C TYR A 462 -13.47 2.29 12.94
N LYS A 463 -14.53 2.72 12.24
CA LYS A 463 -15.73 3.28 12.87
C LYS A 463 -16.41 2.29 13.82
N GLY A 464 -16.57 1.03 13.39
CA GLY A 464 -17.19 -0.02 14.21
C GLY A 464 -16.39 -0.35 15.48
N LEU A 465 -15.06 -0.43 15.37
CA LEU A 465 -14.17 -0.71 16.51
C LEU A 465 -14.16 0.46 17.50
N ASN A 466 -14.13 1.72 17.04
CA ASN A 466 -14.24 2.88 17.92
C ASN A 466 -15.61 2.94 18.62
N ALA A 467 -16.70 2.62 17.92
CA ALA A 467 -18.02 2.54 18.54
C ALA A 467 -18.07 1.44 19.62
N LEU A 468 -17.49 0.27 19.35
CA LEU A 468 -17.38 -0.82 20.32
C LEU A 468 -16.55 -0.41 21.55
N GLU A 469 -15.45 0.32 21.36
CA GLU A 469 -14.63 0.86 22.45
C GLU A 469 -15.48 1.72 23.40
N VAL A 470 -16.25 2.66 22.84
CA VAL A 470 -17.15 3.53 23.63
C VAL A 470 -18.24 2.73 24.32
N VAL A 471 -18.87 1.76 23.64
CA VAL A 471 -19.89 0.89 24.24
C VAL A 471 -19.31 0.12 25.43
N LEU A 472 -18.10 -0.43 25.32
CA LEU A 472 -17.44 -1.12 26.42
C LEU A 472 -17.17 -0.19 27.61
N GLN A 473 -16.79 1.06 27.37
CA GLN A 473 -16.63 2.06 28.44
C GLN A 473 -17.97 2.38 29.12
N VAL A 474 -19.04 2.58 28.35
CA VAL A 474 -20.39 2.83 28.87
C VAL A 474 -20.87 1.63 29.69
N MET A 475 -20.69 0.41 29.21
CA MET A 475 -21.05 -0.81 29.95
C MET A 475 -20.30 -0.91 31.27
N ALA A 476 -19.03 -0.52 31.33
CA ALA A 476 -18.26 -0.48 32.57
C ALA A 476 -18.83 0.55 33.56
N ILE A 477 -19.11 1.77 33.11
CA ILE A 477 -19.66 2.84 33.94
C ILE A 477 -21.06 2.48 34.45
N VAL A 478 -21.94 1.97 33.58
CA VAL A 478 -23.29 1.54 33.94
C VAL A 478 -23.25 0.41 34.96
N SER A 479 -22.38 -0.58 34.77
CA SER A 479 -22.25 -1.70 35.72
C SER A 479 -21.82 -1.22 37.12
N ILE A 480 -20.87 -0.28 37.20
CA ILE A 480 -20.46 0.35 38.47
C ILE A 480 -21.61 1.20 39.04
N GLY A 481 -22.30 1.96 38.19
CA GLY A 481 -23.43 2.79 38.57
C GLY A 481 -24.58 1.98 39.19
N ILE A 482 -24.91 0.83 38.61
CA ILE A 482 -25.88 -0.12 39.17
C ILE A 482 -25.41 -0.58 40.56
N VAL A 483 -24.17 -1.05 40.68
CA VAL A 483 -23.63 -1.50 41.97
C VAL A 483 -23.66 -0.41 43.04
N ALA A 484 -23.38 0.84 42.65
CA ALA A 484 -23.37 1.99 43.56
C ALA A 484 -24.78 2.47 43.95
N ALA A 485 -25.73 2.45 43.02
CA ALA A 485 -27.10 2.94 43.26
C ALA A 485 -28.00 1.94 43.98
N THR A 486 -27.68 0.64 43.92
CA THR A 486 -28.53 -0.39 44.52
C THR A 486 -28.15 -0.65 45.98
N LYS A 487 -29.14 -0.65 46.88
CA LYS A 487 -28.92 -0.95 48.31
C LYS A 487 -28.39 -2.38 48.50
N GLN A 488 -27.58 -2.60 49.54
CA GLN A 488 -26.91 -3.89 49.80
C GLN A 488 -27.85 -5.09 49.90
N ASN A 489 -29.11 -4.89 50.28
CA ASN A 489 -30.08 -5.97 50.48
C ASN A 489 -30.90 -6.30 49.21
N VAL A 490 -30.70 -5.58 48.12
CA VAL A 490 -31.48 -5.72 46.87
C VAL A 490 -30.75 -6.61 45.84
N LEU A 491 -29.41 -6.56 45.80
CA LEU A 491 -28.59 -7.42 44.94
C LEU A 491 -27.95 -8.53 45.76
N SER A 492 -27.98 -9.75 45.25
CA SER A 492 -27.18 -10.84 45.84
C SER A 492 -25.68 -10.50 45.74
N ALA A 493 -24.89 -11.00 46.69
CA ALA A 493 -23.43 -10.82 46.66
C ALA A 493 -22.80 -11.36 45.36
N VAL A 494 -23.37 -12.42 44.80
CA VAL A 494 -22.95 -13.01 43.52
C VAL A 494 -23.22 -12.04 42.38
N THR A 495 -24.42 -11.47 42.29
CA THR A 495 -24.79 -10.51 41.23
C THR A 495 -23.93 -9.25 41.31
N ARG A 496 -23.69 -8.75 42.52
CA ARG A 496 -22.84 -7.57 42.74
C ARG A 496 -21.39 -7.85 42.31
N THR A 497 -20.85 -9.01 42.67
CA THR A 497 -19.51 -9.44 42.23
C THR A 497 -19.42 -9.57 40.72
N ALA A 498 -20.45 -10.16 40.09
CA ALA A 498 -20.52 -10.32 38.64
C ALA A 498 -20.54 -8.97 37.90
N LEU A 499 -21.32 -7.98 38.39
CA LEU A 499 -21.36 -6.64 37.81
C LEU A 499 -20.02 -5.90 37.94
N VAL A 500 -19.34 -6.02 39.08
CA VAL A 500 -17.99 -5.45 39.24
C VAL A 500 -17.00 -6.11 38.29
N LEU A 501 -17.02 -7.45 38.18
CA LEU A 501 -16.14 -8.17 37.26
C LEU A 501 -16.42 -7.78 35.79
N MET A 502 -17.68 -7.69 35.41
CA MET A 502 -18.09 -7.21 34.08
C MET A 502 -17.55 -5.81 33.82
N ALA A 503 -17.66 -4.90 34.79
CA ALA A 503 -17.13 -3.55 34.64
C ALA A 503 -15.62 -3.52 34.40
N VAL A 504 -14.86 -4.29 35.18
CA VAL A 504 -13.41 -4.41 35.05
C VAL A 504 -13.03 -5.00 33.68
N LEU A 505 -13.71 -6.08 33.25
CA LEU A 505 -13.44 -6.72 31.97
C LEU A 505 -13.78 -5.80 30.78
N CYS A 506 -14.92 -5.11 30.83
CA CYS A 506 -15.31 -4.15 29.81
C CYS A 506 -14.31 -2.98 29.71
N PHE A 507 -13.86 -2.45 30.85
CA PHE A 507 -12.85 -1.40 30.86
C PHE A 507 -11.49 -1.90 30.34
N ALA A 508 -11.03 -3.08 30.78
CA ALA A 508 -9.78 -3.66 30.28
C ALA A 508 -9.84 -3.92 28.77
N ALA A 509 -10.97 -4.45 28.28
CA ALA A 509 -11.21 -4.69 26.87
C ALA A 509 -11.24 -3.38 26.06
N SER A 510 -11.83 -2.29 26.59
CA SER A 510 -11.82 -1.00 25.90
C SER A 510 -10.41 -0.41 25.81
N ARG A 511 -9.59 -0.52 26.86
CA ARG A 511 -8.18 -0.07 26.83
C ARG A 511 -7.33 -0.88 25.85
N TRP A 512 -7.53 -2.20 25.82
CA TRP A 512 -6.89 -3.06 24.81
C TRP A 512 -7.33 -2.67 23.40
N LEU A 513 -8.63 -2.44 23.20
CA LEU A 513 -9.19 -2.08 21.90
C LEU A 513 -8.70 -0.72 21.41
N ALA A 514 -8.61 0.29 22.29
CA ALA A 514 -8.02 1.59 21.98
C ALA A 514 -6.57 1.45 21.49
N HIS A 515 -5.76 0.64 22.19
CA HIS A 515 -4.38 0.37 21.77
C HIS A 515 -4.33 -0.40 20.44
N PHE A 516 -5.21 -1.39 20.26
CA PHE A 516 -5.34 -2.12 18.99
C PHE A 516 -5.68 -1.17 17.83
N ILE A 517 -6.66 -0.28 18.02
CA ILE A 517 -7.09 0.70 17.02
C ILE A 517 -5.92 1.62 16.67
N TYR A 518 -5.25 2.19 17.67
CA TYR A 518 -4.11 3.07 17.44
C TYR A 518 -3.00 2.37 16.65
N LYS A 519 -2.58 1.18 17.10
CA LYS A 519 -1.48 0.42 16.47
C LYS A 519 -1.81 -0.03 15.05
N ASN A 520 -3.06 -0.37 14.76
CA ASN A 520 -3.48 -0.94 13.48
C ASN A 520 -4.09 0.06 12.50
N PHE A 521 -4.50 1.25 12.94
CA PHE A 521 -5.14 2.25 12.07
C PHE A 521 -4.46 3.63 12.08
N HIS A 522 -3.54 3.90 13.02
CA HIS A 522 -2.80 5.17 13.11
C HIS A 522 -1.31 4.96 12.95
N PHE A 523 -0.62 4.45 13.97
CA PHE A 523 0.84 4.44 13.96
C PHE A 523 1.41 3.13 14.48
N HIS A 524 2.43 2.63 13.77
CA HIS A 524 3.25 1.50 14.20
C HIS A 524 4.70 1.84 13.89
N ASP A 525 5.51 2.03 14.94
CA ASP A 525 6.93 2.28 14.75
C ASP A 525 7.66 0.98 14.37
N TYR A 526 8.64 1.11 13.49
CA TYR A 526 9.53 0.02 13.08
C TYR A 526 10.94 0.30 13.57
N ASN A 527 11.41 -0.57 14.47
CA ASN A 527 12.80 -0.63 14.88
C ASN A 527 13.42 -1.91 14.34
N HIS A 528 14.06 -1.80 13.18
CA HIS A 528 14.73 -2.91 12.49
C HIS A 528 15.80 -3.61 13.34
N ALA A 529 16.36 -2.95 14.35
CA ALA A 529 17.34 -3.56 15.25
C ALA A 529 16.71 -4.54 16.27
N LEU A 530 15.40 -4.47 16.51
CA LEU A 530 14.68 -5.29 17.48
C LEU A 530 13.84 -6.41 16.85
N LEU A 531 13.87 -6.54 15.52
CA LEU A 531 13.18 -7.57 14.76
C LEU A 531 13.98 -8.87 14.67
#